data_AF-A0A660U3B7-F1
#
_entry.id   AF-A0A660U3B7-F1
#
_cell.length_a   1.000
_cell.length_b   1.000
_cell.length_c   1.000
_cell.angle_alpha   90.00
_cell.angle_beta   90.00
_cell.angle_gamma   90.00
#
_symmetry.space_group_name_H-M   'P 1'
#
loop_
_entity.id
_entity.type
_entity.pdbx_description
1 polymer ?
#
loop_
_entity_poly.entity_id
_entity_poly.type
_entity_poly.pdbx_seq_one_letter_code
_entity_poly.pdbx_strand_id
1 'polypeptide(L)' 'MKINVREREGVTILDIEGKIMGHDALELKRVIDEILASKGEGEVKLLLNLEKVPMMDSSGLGVIVAA' A
#
# COMPACT_ATOMS: atom_id res chain seq x y z
N MET A 1 -11.88 2.19 -0.92
CA MET A 1 -10.78 2.01 -1.91
C MET A 1 -10.76 0.56 -2.40
N LYS A 2 -10.02 0.19 -3.46
CA LYS A 2 -9.75 -1.22 -3.80
C LYS A 2 -8.24 -1.44 -3.89
N ILE A 3 -7.75 -2.49 -3.24
CA ILE A 3 -6.34 -2.90 -3.30
C ILE A 3 -6.28 -4.33 -3.81
N ASN A 4 -5.52 -4.55 -4.88
CA ASN A 4 -5.16 -5.88 -5.35
C ASN A 4 -3.69 -6.15 -5.06
N VAL A 5 -3.39 -7.25 -4.38
CA VAL A 5 -2.02 -7.66 -4.07
C VAL A 5 -1.60 -8.75 -5.03
N ARG A 6 -0.45 -8.57 -5.68
CA ARG A 6 0.17 -9.59 -6.54
C ARG A 6 1.67 -9.63 -6.31
N GLU A 7 2.29 -10.76 -6.61
CA GLU A 7 3.74 -10.93 -6.50
C GLU A 7 4.34 -11.19 -7.88
N ARG A 8 5.46 -10.52 -8.16
CA ARG A 8 6.22 -10.75 -9.39
C ARG A 8 7.71 -10.60 -9.10
N GLU A 9 8.49 -11.63 -9.44
CA GLU A 9 9.96 -11.61 -9.32
C GLU A 9 10.46 -11.20 -7.92
N GLY A 10 9.74 -11.64 -6.87
CA GLY A 10 10.05 -11.32 -5.47
C GLY A 10 9.68 -9.90 -5.04
N VAL A 11 8.92 -9.16 -5.85
CA VAL A 11 8.34 -7.86 -5.51
C VAL A 11 6.84 -8.03 -5.25
N THR A 12 6.39 -7.60 -4.08
CA THR A 12 4.97 -7.48 -3.75
C THR A 12 4.44 -6.15 -4.31
N ILE A 13 3.44 -6.24 -5.18
CA ILE A 13 2.86 -5.12 -5.90
C ILE A 13 1.44 -4.91 -5.37
N LEU A 14 1.14 -3.69 -4.93
CA LEU A 14 -0.20 -3.25 -4.56
C LEU A 14 -0.73 -2.39 -5.71
N ASP A 15 -1.67 -2.94 -6.49
CA ASP A 15 -2.44 -2.15 -7.44
C ASP A 15 -3.60 -1.48 -6.69
N ILE A 16 -3.52 -0.16 -6.56
CA ILE A 16 -4.48 0.63 -5.77
C ILE A 16 -5.39 1.40 -6.71
N GLU A 17 -6.70 1.24 -6.52
CA GLU A 17 -7.72 1.93 -7.30
C GLU A 17 -8.64 2.74 -6.38
N GLY A 18 -8.87 4.00 -6.77
CA GLY A 18 -9.73 4.94 -6.03
C GLY A 18 -8.93 5.95 -5.21
N LYS A 19 -9.65 6.77 -4.43
CA LYS A 19 -9.07 7.85 -3.62
C LYS A 19 -8.44 7.27 -2.35
N ILE A 20 -7.37 7.90 -1.89
CA ILE A 20 -6.71 7.57 -0.62
C ILE A 20 -6.82 8.80 0.29
N MET A 21 -7.94 8.88 1.01
CA MET A 21 -8.29 10.06 1.82
C MET A 21 -8.96 9.67 3.13
N GLY A 22 -8.61 10.37 4.20
CA GLY A 22 -9.14 10.12 5.55
C GLY A 22 -9.12 8.64 5.93
N HIS A 23 -10.31 8.04 6.09
CA HIS A 23 -10.46 6.66 6.54
C HIS A 23 -9.95 5.60 5.54
N ASP A 24 -9.93 5.88 4.23
CA ASP A 24 -9.40 4.94 3.22
C ASP A 24 -7.89 4.69 3.46
N ALA A 25 -7.16 5.67 4.03
CA ALA A 25 -5.75 5.51 4.35
C ALA A 25 -5.52 4.42 5.42
N LEU A 26 -6.48 4.19 6.33
CA LEU A 26 -6.38 3.15 7.35
C LEU A 26 -6.43 1.74 6.74
N GLU A 27 -7.21 1.56 5.68
CA GLU A 27 -7.25 0.29 4.94
C GLU A 27 -5.90 0.03 4.25
N LEU A 28 -5.28 1.06 3.64
CA LEU A 28 -3.94 0.95 3.05
C LEU A 28 -2.91 0.56 4.11
N LYS A 29 -2.94 1.21 5.28
CA LYS A 29 -2.04 0.90 6.39
C LYS A 29 -2.15 -0.56 6.80
N ARG A 30 -3.38 -1.06 7.00
CA ARG A 30 -3.62 -2.45 7.40
C ARG A 30 -3.00 -3.44 6.40
N VAL A 31 -3.19 -3.21 5.10
CA VAL A 31 -2.64 -4.11 4.07
C VAL A 31 -1.11 -4.07 4.05
N ILE A 32 -0.51 -2.90 4.21
CA ILE A 32 0.95 -2.78 4.29
C ILE A 32 1.49 -3.50 5.54
N ASP A 33 0.89 -3.27 6.72
CA ASP A 33 1.27 -3.93 7.97
C ASP A 33 1.20 -5.46 7.86
N GLU A 34 0.13 -6.00 7.23
CA GLU A 34 -0.03 -7.45 6.99
C GLU A 34 1.08 -8.02 6.10
N ILE A 35 1.49 -7.29 5.06
CA ILE A 35 2.57 -7.70 4.17
C ILE A 35 3.92 -7.67 4.90
N LEU A 36 4.19 -6.60 5.64
CA LEU A 36 5.42 -6.44 6.42
C LEU A 36 5.53 -7.53 7.50
N ALA A 37 4.44 -7.82 8.22
CA ALA A 37 4.42 -8.89 9.22
C ALA A 37 4.60 -10.30 8.63
N SER A 38 4.25 -10.48 7.35
CA SER A 38 4.38 -11.77 6.67
C SER A 38 5.78 -12.08 6.12
N LYS A 39 6.69 -11.09 6.12
CA LYS A 39 8.03 -11.19 5.52
C LYS A 39 9.12 -10.90 6.55
N GLY A 40 10.30 -11.48 6.36
CA GLY A 40 11.46 -11.23 7.23
C GLY A 40 12.01 -9.81 7.07
N GLU A 41 12.70 -9.31 8.09
CA GLU A 41 13.45 -8.05 8.00
C GLU A 41 14.40 -8.07 6.80
N GLY A 42 14.36 -7.03 5.97
CA GLY A 42 15.21 -6.91 4.78
C GLY A 42 14.74 -7.68 3.54
N GLU A 43 13.67 -8.48 3.62
CA GLU A 43 13.15 -9.26 2.48
C GLU A 43 11.99 -8.59 1.74
N VAL A 44 11.52 -7.44 2.22
CA VAL A 44 10.37 -6.74 1.65
C VAL A 44 10.80 -5.87 0.48
N LYS A 45 10.40 -6.27 -0.73
CA LYS A 45 10.36 -5.39 -1.90
C LYS A 45 8.90 -5.04 -2.18
N LEU A 46 8.53 -3.81 -1.92
CA LEU A 46 7.15 -3.33 -2.06
C LEU A 46 7.06 -2.30 -3.20
N LEU A 47 6.10 -2.47 -4.09
CA LEU A 47 5.74 -1.50 -5.13
C LEU A 47 4.29 -1.08 -4.93
N LEU A 48 4.07 0.22 -4.72
CA LEU A 48 2.74 0.83 -4.69
C LEU A 48 2.41 1.35 -6.10
N ASN A 49 1.50 0.69 -6.81
CA ASN A 49 1.04 1.15 -8.11
C ASN A 49 -0.15 2.10 -7.92
N LEU A 50 0.12 3.39 -8.14
CA LEU A 50 -0.83 4.49 -7.96
C LEU A 50 -1.46 4.97 -9.28
N GLU A 51 -1.27 4.25 -10.40
CA GLU A 51 -1.79 4.64 -11.72
C GLU A 51 -3.29 4.98 -11.71
N LYS A 52 -4.07 4.28 -10.89
CA LYS A 52 -5.53 4.46 -10.75
C LYS A 52 -5.95 5.18 -9.47
N VAL A 53 -5.03 5.94 -8.86
CA VAL A 53 -5.29 6.79 -7.70
C VAL A 53 -5.45 8.24 -8.16
N PRO A 54 -6.68 8.74 -8.33
CA PRO A 54 -6.91 10.10 -8.85
C PRO A 54 -6.61 11.19 -7.81
N MET A 55 -6.54 10.85 -6.52
CA MET A 55 -6.29 11.80 -5.44
C MET A 55 -5.81 11.09 -4.17
N MET A 56 -4.84 11.71 -3.50
CA MET A 56 -4.35 11.33 -2.18
C MET A 56 -4.22 12.59 -1.32
N ASP A 57 -4.62 12.52 -0.05
CA ASP A 57 -4.41 13.60 0.93
C ASP A 57 -3.24 13.29 1.88
N SER A 58 -3.03 14.15 2.88
CA SER A 58 -1.94 14.00 3.85
C SER A 58 -2.05 12.73 4.70
N SER A 59 -3.25 12.17 4.90
CA SER A 59 -3.41 10.92 5.63
C SER A 59 -2.84 9.73 4.85
N GLY A 60 -3.06 9.69 3.54
CA GLY A 60 -2.48 8.67 2.65
C GLY A 60 -0.95 8.74 2.61
N LEU A 61 -0.39 9.95 2.49
CA LEU A 61 1.06 10.15 2.58
C LEU A 61 1.61 9.76 3.96
N GLY A 62 0.91 10.12 5.04
CA GLY A 62 1.31 9.77 6.40
C GLY A 62 1.40 8.26 6.61
N VAL A 63 0.49 7.48 6.03
CA VAL A 63 0.53 6.01 6.06
C VAL A 63 1.75 5.46 5.32
N ILE A 64 2.07 5.99 4.14
CA ILE A 64 3.21 5.53 3.33
C ILE A 64 4.55 5.82 4.03
N VAL A 65 4.67 7.00 4.67
CA VAL A 65 5.91 7.41 5.34
C VAL A 65 6.11 6.70 6.69
N ALA A 66 5.03 6.29 7.35
CA ALA A 66 5.10 5.62 8.65
C ALA A 66 5.35 4.10 8.58
N ALA A 67 5.18 3.50 7.40
CA ALA A 67 5.42 2.09 7.14
C ALA A 67 6.92 1.78 6.99
#